data_AF-A0A8J7TD90-F1
#
_entry.id   AF-A0A8J7TD90-F1
#
_cell.length_a   1.000
_cell.length_b   1.000
_cell.length_c   1.000
_cell.angle_alpha   90.00
_cell.angle_beta   90.00
_cell.angle_gamma   90.00
#
_symmetry.space_group_name_H-M   'P 1'
#
loop_
_entity.id
_entity.type
_entity.pdbx_description
1 polymer ?
#
loop_
_entity_poly.entity_id
_entity_poly.type
_entity_poly.pdbx_seq_one_letter_code
_entity_poly.pdbx_strand_id
1 'polypeptide(L)'
;MFTDIYEHVVRDIVLIPQHTAPANATKEIDELYDVFQEVKRLWKIKNVMFLGDFNAACGYVPKKDWKNIRLFTQPGFFWLIDNKADTTVRATTDCAYDR
;
A
#
# COMPACT_ATOMS: atom_id res chain seq x y z
N MET A 1 30.17 -25.04 -0.51
CA MET A 1 29.59 -24.16 -1.54
C MET A 1 28.11 -24.53 -1.72
N PHE A 2 27.26 -24.19 -0.75
CA PHE A 2 25.79 -24.40 -0.77
C PHE A 2 25.09 -23.44 0.22
N THR A 3 25.57 -22.20 0.36
CA THR A 3 25.00 -21.21 1.28
C THR A 3 24.20 -20.11 0.58
N ASP A 4 24.31 -19.98 -0.74
CA ASP A 4 23.77 -18.81 -1.47
C ASP A 4 22.26 -18.87 -1.76
N ILE A 5 21.59 -19.98 -1.48
CA ILE A 5 20.11 -20.06 -1.59
C ILE A 5 19.36 -19.49 -0.37
N TYR A 6 20.05 -19.19 0.73
CA TYR A 6 19.45 -18.63 1.95
C TYR A 6 19.54 -17.10 2.06
N GLU A 7 20.26 -16.42 1.17
CA GLU A 7 20.39 -14.95 1.22
C GLU A 7 19.17 -14.19 0.64
N HIS A 8 18.30 -14.87 -0.13
CA HIS A 8 17.21 -14.21 -0.85
C HIS A 8 15.79 -14.63 -0.44
N VAL A 9 15.65 -15.44 0.61
CA VAL A 9 14.32 -15.83 1.12
C VAL A 9 13.87 -14.82 2.17
N VAL A 10 12.77 -14.13 1.89
CA VAL A 10 12.03 -13.38 2.93
C VAL A 10 11.58 -14.39 3.98
N ARG A 11 12.18 -14.33 5.17
CA ARG A 11 11.88 -15.29 6.25
C ARG A 11 10.47 -15.12 6.80
N ASP A 12 10.09 -13.86 7.02
CA ASP A 12 8.79 -13.46 7.54
C ASP A 12 8.26 -12.27 6.75
N ILE A 13 6.96 -12.28 6.48
CA ILE A 13 6.21 -11.18 5.86
C ILE A 13 4.95 -10.89 6.68
N VAL A 14 4.64 -9.61 6.85
CA VAL A 14 3.36 -9.17 7.43
C VAL A 14 2.46 -8.68 6.32
N LEU A 15 1.23 -9.19 6.29
CA LEU A 15 0.18 -8.73 5.38
C LEU A 15 -0.82 -7.90 6.17
N ILE A 16 -1.08 -6.68 5.72
CA ILE A 16 -2.03 -5.75 6.35
C ILE A 16 -3.13 -5.45 5.34
N PRO A 17 -4.30 -6.11 5.46
CA PRO A 17 -5.44 -5.83 4.60
C PRO A 17 -6.10 -4.52 5.02
N GLN A 18 -6.46 -3.69 4.05
CA GLN A 18 -7.29 -2.50 4.28
C GLN A 18 -8.33 -2.35 3.16
N HIS A 19 -9.58 -2.11 3.56
CA HIS A 19 -10.64 -1.62 2.68
C HIS A 19 -11.05 -0.25 3.22
N THR A 20 -10.62 0.82 2.54
CA THR A 20 -10.83 2.18 3.05
C THR A 20 -12.26 2.65 2.85
N ALA A 21 -12.73 3.58 3.68
CA ALA A 21 -13.94 4.32 3.33
C ALA A 21 -13.64 5.29 2.17
N PRO A 22 -14.41 5.28 1.06
CA PRO A 22 -14.11 6.11 -0.11
C PRO A 22 -14.02 7.62 0.19
N ALA A 23 -14.84 8.10 1.14
CA ALA A 23 -14.83 9.49 1.57
C ALA A 23 -13.58 9.90 2.38
N ASN A 24 -12.87 8.93 2.95
CA ASN A 24 -11.69 9.13 3.79
C ASN A 24 -10.42 8.48 3.22
N ALA A 25 -10.44 7.98 1.99
CA ALA A 25 -9.37 7.19 1.38
C ALA A 25 -7.99 7.85 1.56
N THR A 26 -7.84 9.14 1.22
CA THR A 26 -6.58 9.89 1.40
C THR A 26 -6.07 9.81 2.84
N LYS A 27 -6.95 10.00 3.83
CA LYS A 27 -6.57 9.99 5.25
C LYS A 27 -6.22 8.58 5.71
N GLU A 28 -7.07 7.60 5.41
CA GLU A 28 -6.84 6.23 5.86
C GLU A 28 -5.56 5.63 5.27
N ILE A 29 -5.25 5.89 3.99
CA ILE A 29 -3.99 5.47 3.37
C ILE A 29 -2.78 6.17 4.03
N ASP A 30 -2.89 7.46 4.37
CA ASP A 30 -1.82 8.16 5.08
C ASP A 30 -1.53 7.53 6.45
N GLU A 31 -2.58 7.20 7.21
CA GLU A 31 -2.49 6.60 8.56
C GLU A 31 -1.93 5.17 8.53
N LEU A 32 -1.95 4.46 7.39
CA LEU A 32 -1.24 3.17 7.24
C LEU A 32 0.27 3.32 7.46
N TYR A 33 0.84 4.51 7.28
CA TYR A 33 2.22 4.77 7.67
C TYR A 33 2.43 4.62 9.18
N ASP A 34 1.47 5.07 9.99
CA ASP A 34 1.55 4.96 11.46
C ASP A 34 1.35 3.50 11.90
N VAL A 35 0.49 2.76 11.21
CA VAL A 35 0.39 1.29 11.36
C VAL A 35 1.73 0.62 11.06
N PHE A 36 2.41 1.00 9.97
CA PHE A 36 3.74 0.48 9.65
C PHE A 36 4.75 0.74 10.78
N GLN A 37 4.79 1.97 11.31
CA GLN A 37 5.72 2.32 12.40
C GLN A 37 5.46 1.45 13.63
N GLU A 38 4.20 1.22 13.96
CA GLU A 38 3.82 0.43 15.13
C GLU A 38 4.14 -1.06 14.94
N VAL A 39 3.81 -1.64 13.79
CA VAL A 39 4.17 -3.03 13.45
C VAL A 39 5.68 -3.23 13.49
N LYS A 40 6.45 -2.32 12.88
CA LYS A 40 7.92 -2.34 12.92
C LYS A 40 8.46 -2.24 14.34
N ARG A 41 7.85 -1.41 15.20
CA ARG A 41 8.27 -1.23 16.60
C ARG A 41 8.00 -2.49 17.41
N LEU A 42 6.82 -3.08 17.29
CA LEU A 42 6.36 -4.23 18.07
C LEU A 42 7.04 -5.52 17.63
N TRP A 43 7.04 -5.81 16.33
CA TRP A 43 7.45 -7.11 15.80
C TRP A 43 8.86 -7.12 15.23
N LYS A 44 9.55 -5.97 15.21
CA LYS A 44 10.93 -5.82 14.73
C LYS A 44 11.11 -6.28 13.27
N ILE A 45 10.04 -6.17 12.47
CA ILE A 45 9.99 -6.58 11.07
C ILE A 45 9.86 -5.37 10.15
N LYS A 46 10.42 -5.47 8.94
CA LYS A 46 10.32 -4.44 7.89
C LYS A 46 9.65 -4.93 6.60
N ASN A 47 9.53 -6.24 6.42
CA ASN A 47 8.86 -6.85 5.28
C ASN A 47 7.34 -6.81 5.51
N VAL A 48 6.73 -5.67 5.20
CA VAL A 48 5.29 -5.43 5.36
C VAL A 48 4.70 -5.15 3.99
N MET A 49 3.60 -5.83 3.67
CA MET A 49 2.79 -5.57 2.49
C MET A 49 1.41 -5.10 2.93
N PHE A 50 1.05 -3.90 2.50
CA PHE A 50 -0.31 -3.41 2.57
C PHE A 50 -1.03 -3.82 1.29
N LEU A 51 -2.28 -4.28 1.40
CA LEU A 51 -3.09 -4.68 0.25
C LEU A 51 -4.58 -4.53 0.53
N GLY A 52 -5.37 -4.43 -0.53
CA GLY A 52 -6.84 -4.38 -0.48
C GLY A 52 -7.40 -3.20 -1.25
N ASP A 53 -8.71 -2.99 -1.13
CA ASP A 53 -9.40 -1.89 -1.80
C ASP A 53 -9.14 -0.57 -1.07
N PHE A 54 -8.08 0.13 -1.47
CA PHE A 54 -7.70 1.40 -0.87
C PHE A 54 -8.54 2.57 -1.38
N ASN A 55 -9.43 2.36 -2.36
CA ASN A 55 -10.08 3.45 -3.10
C ASN A 55 -9.05 4.48 -3.62
N ALA A 56 -7.84 4.03 -3.94
CA ALA A 56 -6.65 4.88 -4.14
C ALA A 56 -6.55 5.54 -5.52
N ALA A 57 -7.67 5.90 -6.14
CA ALA A 57 -7.69 6.52 -7.46
C ALA A 57 -8.93 7.41 -7.69
N CYS A 58 -8.98 7.99 -8.89
CA CYS A 58 -10.14 8.73 -9.39
C CYS A 58 -10.57 9.85 -8.41
N GLY A 59 -11.87 9.96 -8.13
CA GLY A 59 -12.40 11.02 -7.27
C GLY A 59 -12.11 10.83 -5.78
N TYR A 60 -11.72 9.63 -5.35
CA TYR A 60 -11.52 9.31 -3.92
C TYR A 60 -10.14 9.76 -3.42
N VAL A 61 -9.10 9.60 -4.25
CA VAL A 61 -7.77 10.19 -3.99
C VAL A 61 -7.33 11.06 -5.17
N PRO A 62 -7.70 12.35 -5.18
CA PRO A 62 -7.31 13.28 -6.23
C PRO A 62 -5.78 13.40 -6.38
N LYS A 63 -5.29 13.64 -7.59
CA LYS A 63 -3.85 13.77 -7.90
C LYS A 63 -3.10 14.72 -6.96
N LYS A 64 -3.74 15.82 -6.55
CA LYS A 64 -3.17 16.84 -5.66
C LYS A 64 -2.97 16.36 -4.21
N ASP A 65 -3.67 15.31 -3.78
CA ASP A 65 -3.67 14.84 -2.39
C ASP A 65 -2.61 13.76 -2.14
N TRP A 66 -2.05 13.15 -3.19
CA TRP A 66 -0.96 12.16 -3.09
C TRP A 66 0.27 12.66 -2.35
N LYS A 67 0.56 13.96 -2.43
CA LYS A 67 1.67 14.58 -1.69
C LYS A 67 1.45 14.58 -0.17
N ASN A 68 0.23 14.33 0.30
CA ASN A 68 -0.13 14.30 1.71
C ASN A 68 -0.14 12.87 2.29
N ILE A 69 0.14 11.84 1.47
CA ILE A 69 0.11 10.44 1.89
C ILE A 69 1.55 10.00 2.19
N ARG A 70 1.87 9.78 3.47
CA ARG A 70 3.20 9.35 3.92
C ARG A 70 3.59 7.99 3.37
N LEU A 71 2.64 7.06 3.22
CA LEU A 71 2.87 5.76 2.59
C LEU A 71 3.33 5.86 1.11
N PHE A 72 3.01 6.97 0.44
CA PHE A 72 3.44 7.25 -0.93
C PHE A 72 4.72 8.10 -1.01
N THR A 73 4.86 9.05 -0.10
CA THR A 73 5.93 10.07 -0.16
C THR A 73 7.19 9.69 0.60
N GLN A 74 7.10 8.85 1.62
CA GLN A 74 8.26 8.41 2.39
C GLN A 74 9.04 7.34 1.62
N PRO A 75 10.39 7.39 1.66
CA PRO A 75 11.21 6.38 1.00
C PRO A 75 11.05 5.01 1.67
N GLY A 76 11.22 3.95 0.89
CA GLY A 76 11.18 2.57 1.37
C GLY A 76 9.82 1.86 1.22
N PHE A 77 8.82 2.54 0.65
CA PHE A 77 7.58 1.94 0.19
C PHE A 77 7.56 1.83 -1.33
N PHE A 78 7.04 0.72 -1.84
CA PHE A 78 6.95 0.43 -3.27
C PHE A 78 5.49 0.13 -3.60
N TRP A 79 4.94 0.87 -4.55
CA TRP A 79 3.57 0.70 -5.05
C TRP A 79 3.65 -0.21 -6.28
N LEU A 80 3.19 -1.46 -6.13
CA LEU A 80 3.34 -2.49 -7.16
C LEU A 80 2.28 -2.39 -8.26
N ILE A 81 1.12 -1.83 -7.94
CA ILE A 81 0.06 -1.53 -8.90
C ILE A 81 0.23 -0.08 -9.35
N ASP A 82 0.38 0.10 -10.66
CA ASP A 82 0.59 1.41 -11.28
C ASP A 82 -0.69 2.27 -11.21
N ASN A 83 -0.55 3.60 -11.26
CA ASN A 83 -1.70 4.50 -11.25
C ASN A 83 -2.58 4.44 -12.51
N LYS A 84 -2.13 3.75 -13.56
CA LYS A 84 -2.88 3.48 -14.80
C LYS A 84 -3.54 2.10 -14.83
N ALA A 85 -3.39 1.29 -13.78
CA ALA A 85 -4.07 0.01 -13.71
C ALA A 85 -5.59 0.22 -13.55
N ASP A 86 -6.39 -0.54 -14.28
CA ASP A 86 -7.81 -0.69 -13.96
C ASP A 86 -7.98 -1.90 -13.07
N THR A 87 -8.42 -1.65 -11.84
CA THR A 87 -8.70 -2.69 -10.83
C THR A 87 -10.20 -2.92 -10.67
N THR A 88 -11.02 -2.31 -11.51
CA THR A 88 -12.47 -2.41 -11.46
C THR A 88 -13.00 -3.39 -12.51
N VAL A 89 -14.20 -3.94 -12.27
CA VAL A 89 -14.90 -4.79 -13.24
C VAL A 89 -16.02 -4.05 -13.99
N ARG A 90 -16.40 -2.87 -13.50
CA ARG A 90 -17.53 -2.12 -14.04
C ARG A 90 -17.06 -1.36 -15.29
N ALA A 91 -17.72 -1.60 -16.42
CA ALA A 91 -17.35 -1.01 -17.71
C ALA A 91 -17.33 0.54 -17.77
N THR A 92 -17.91 1.23 -16.78
CA THR A 92 -17.94 2.69 -16.71
C THR A 92 -16.90 3.27 -15.76
N THR A 93 -16.01 2.44 -15.22
CA THR A 93 -14.92 2.84 -14.33
C THR A 93 -13.60 2.35 -14.90
N ASP A 94 -12.56 3.14 -14.67
CA ASP A 94 -11.16 2.85 -15.02
C ASP A 94 -10.33 3.46 -13.90
N CYS A 95 -10.19 2.70 -12.81
CA CYS A 95 -9.65 3.20 -11.55
C CYS A 95 -8.72 2.16 -10.88
N ALA A 96 -7.57 2.64 -10.43
CA ALA A 96 -6.58 1.89 -9.66
C ALA A 96 -6.91 1.90 -8.15
N TYR A 97 -8.05 1.36 -7.73
CA TYR A 97 -8.49 1.36 -6.34
C TYR A 97 -7.62 0.49 -5.43
N ASP A 98 -7.11 -0.63 -5.93
CA ASP A 98 -6.27 -1.55 -5.15
C ASP A 98 -4.78 -1.13 -5.09
N ARG A 99 -4.44 0.07 -5.59
CA ARG A 99 -3.05 0.49 -5.73
C ARG A 99 -2.37 0.79 -4.41
#